data_AF-A0A1Y1M4C9-F1
#
_entry.id   AF-A0A1Y1M4C9-F1
#
_cell.length_a   1.000
_cell.length_b   1.000
_cell.length_c   1.000
_cell.angle_alpha   90.00
_cell.angle_beta   90.00
_cell.angle_gamma   90.00
#
_symmetry.space_group_name_H-M   'P 1'
#
loop_
_entity.id
_entity.type
_entity.pdbx_description
1 polymer ?
#
loop_
_entity_poly.entity_id
_entity_poly.type
_entity_poly.pdbx_seq_one_letter_code
_entity_poly.pdbx_strand_id
1 'polypeptide(L)'
;PDEPIIHHPPILLFGDFIVFGAAREDRIYEELQDVNKLKNMLQEYLEDYNLTTSKEMHLIFFVDAMEHTCRLSRILRSERGNGLLVGVGGMGKQSLTRLASHINGYKYHAPITMAQ
;
A
#
# COMPACT_ATOMS: atom_id res chain seq x y z
N PRO A 1 -12.74 -32.95 -7.11
CA PRO A 1 -13.03 -32.12 -5.92
C PRO A 1 -14.08 -31.07 -6.28
N ASP A 2 -15.31 -31.32 -5.84
CA ASP A 2 -16.50 -30.50 -6.15
C ASP A 2 -16.64 -29.35 -5.13
N GLU A 3 -15.62 -28.49 -5.04
CA GLU A 3 -15.77 -27.27 -4.25
C GLU A 3 -16.62 -26.25 -5.03
N PRO A 4 -17.62 -25.62 -4.37
CA PRO A 4 -18.47 -24.64 -5.02
C PRO A 4 -17.67 -23.41 -5.43
N ILE A 5 -17.93 -22.92 -6.65
CA ILE A 5 -17.29 -21.71 -7.19
C ILE A 5 -17.74 -20.50 -6.35
N ILE A 6 -16.78 -19.79 -5.77
CA ILE A 6 -17.04 -18.57 -5.00
C ILE A 6 -17.28 -17.42 -5.99
N HIS A 7 -18.54 -16.99 -6.13
CA HIS A 7 -18.91 -15.89 -7.01
C HIS A 7 -18.51 -14.50 -6.47
N HIS A 8 -18.38 -14.38 -5.14
CA HIS A 8 -18.01 -13.14 -4.45
C HIS A 8 -16.99 -13.45 -3.36
N PRO A 9 -15.68 -13.46 -3.71
CA PRO A 9 -14.66 -13.70 -2.70
C PRO A 9 -14.68 -12.57 -1.66
N PRO A 10 -14.48 -12.89 -0.37
CA PRO A 10 -14.34 -11.88 0.66
C PRO A 10 -13.12 -11.00 0.36
N ILE A 11 -13.17 -9.75 0.81
CA ILE A 11 -12.03 -8.84 0.72
C ILE A 11 -10.95 -9.35 1.67
N LEU A 12 -9.77 -9.64 1.12
CA LEU A 12 -8.62 -10.17 1.87
C LEU A 12 -7.56 -9.09 2.04
N LEU A 13 -7.51 -8.50 3.23
CA LEU A 13 -6.53 -7.48 3.58
C LEU A 13 -5.50 -8.12 4.50
N PHE A 14 -4.24 -8.04 4.10
CA PHE A 14 -3.13 -8.52 4.90
C PHE A 14 -2.00 -7.52 4.87
N GLY A 15 -1.37 -7.30 6.01
CA GLY A 15 -0.27 -6.36 6.16
C GLY A 15 0.37 -6.50 7.53
N ASP A 16 1.47 -5.78 7.72
CA ASP A 16 2.31 -5.82 8.92
C ASP A 16 2.54 -4.43 9.52
N PHE A 17 1.88 -3.41 8.96
CA PHE A 17 2.11 -2.00 9.25
C PHE A 17 0.99 -1.38 10.11
N ILE A 18 0.14 -2.19 10.73
CA ILE A 18 -1.00 -1.71 11.53
C ILE A 18 -0.59 -1.09 12.87
N VAL A 19 0.65 -1.33 13.30
CA VAL A 19 1.26 -0.68 14.47
C VAL A 19 2.21 0.38 13.95
N PHE A 20 1.81 1.65 14.06
CA PHE A 20 2.62 2.77 13.61
C PHE A 20 3.95 2.84 14.37
N GLY A 21 5.05 3.13 13.67
CA GLY A 21 6.38 3.29 14.27
C GLY A 21 7.07 1.99 14.71
N ALA A 22 6.44 0.83 14.59
CA ALA A 22 7.09 -0.45 14.88
C ALA A 22 8.28 -0.70 13.95
N ALA A 23 9.41 -1.13 14.52
CA ALA A 23 10.57 -1.57 13.77
C ALA A 23 10.21 -2.77 12.88
N ARG A 24 10.86 -2.90 11.72
CA ARG A 24 10.46 -3.87 10.68
C ARG A 24 10.47 -5.31 11.18
N GLU A 25 11.39 -5.61 12.09
CA GLU A 25 11.62 -6.91 12.71
C GLU A 25 10.50 -7.29 13.69
N ASP A 26 9.86 -6.29 14.31
CA ASP A 26 8.76 -6.45 15.27
C ASP A 26 7.38 -6.44 14.59
N ARG A 27 7.33 -6.14 13.28
CA ARG A 27 6.09 -6.10 12.50
C ARG A 27 5.56 -7.50 12.23
N ILE A 28 4.35 -7.76 12.71
CA ILE A 28 3.64 -9.03 12.54
C ILE A 28 2.76 -8.93 11.30
N TYR A 29 3.00 -9.80 10.32
CA TYR A 29 2.15 -9.91 9.13
C TYR A 29 0.90 -10.71 9.45
N GLU A 30 -0.26 -10.07 9.37
CA GLU A 30 -1.55 -10.65 9.77
C GLU A 30 -2.70 -10.19 8.89
N GLU A 31 -3.87 -10.82 9.07
CA GLU A 31 -5.11 -10.40 8.45
C GLU A 31 -5.62 -9.11 9.11
N LEU A 32 -5.96 -8.12 8.30
CA LEU A 32 -6.46 -6.81 8.73
C LEU A 32 -7.98 -6.81 8.66
N GLN A 33 -8.63 -7.23 9.74
CA GLN A 33 -10.08 -7.40 9.79
C GLN A 33 -10.85 -6.07 9.97
N ASP A 34 -10.24 -5.08 10.61
CA ASP A 34 -10.84 -3.76 10.81
C ASP A 34 -10.42 -2.76 9.72
N VAL A 35 -11.32 -2.55 8.76
CA VAL A 35 -11.14 -1.64 7.63
C VAL A 35 -11.01 -0.19 8.08
N ASN A 36 -11.70 0.24 9.15
CA ASN A 36 -11.62 1.60 9.65
C ASN A 36 -10.26 1.85 10.31
N LYS A 37 -9.78 0.88 11.09
CA LYS A 37 -8.43 0.92 11.66
C LYS A 37 -7.37 1.00 10.56
N LEU A 38 -7.47 0.18 9.51
CA LEU A 38 -6.58 0.27 8.36
C LEU A 38 -6.64 1.65 7.69
N LYS A 39 -7.84 2.18 7.47
CA LYS A 39 -8.02 3.50 6.85
C LYS A 39 -7.31 4.60 7.65
N ASN A 40 -7.53 4.63 8.96
CA ASN A 40 -6.89 5.61 9.86
C ASN A 40 -5.37 5.46 9.85
N MET A 41 -4.87 4.23 9.89
CA MET A 41 -3.44 3.95 9.82
C MET A 41 -2.81 4.43 8.50
N LEU A 42 -3.47 4.20 7.36
CA LEU A 42 -2.99 4.69 6.07
C LEU A 42 -3.02 6.22 5.97
N GLN A 43 -3.98 6.86 6.65
CA GLN A 43 -4.05 8.31 6.78
C GLN A 43 -2.86 8.85 7.60
N GLU A 44 -2.51 8.20 8.71
CA GLU A 44 -1.33 8.56 9.51
C GLU A 44 -0.03 8.44 8.69
N TYR A 45 0.14 7.36 7.92
CA TYR A 45 1.30 7.21 7.02
C TYR A 45 1.34 8.28 5.91
N LEU A 46 0.19 8.70 5.39
CA LEU A 46 0.12 9.75 4.38
C LEU A 46 0.53 11.11 4.97
N GLU A 47 0.08 11.40 6.19
CA GLU A 47 0.43 12.61 6.92
C GLU A 47 1.93 12.64 7.22
N ASP A 48 2.49 11.54 7.75
CA ASP A 48 3.92 11.41 8.00
C ASP A 48 4.76 11.56 6.71
N TYR A 49 4.31 10.95 5.61
CA TYR A 49 4.95 11.13 4.31
C TYR A 49 4.97 12.62 3.88
N ASN A 50 3.85 13.33 4.05
CA ASN A 50 3.74 14.73 3.67
C ASN A 50 4.56 15.66 4.56
N LEU A 51 4.74 15.31 5.84
CA LEU A 51 5.60 16.06 6.77
C LEU A 51 7.09 15.89 6.44
N THR A 52 7.47 14.74 5.88
CA THR A 52 8.89 14.39 5.64
C THR A 52 9.34 14.64 4.19
N THR A 53 8.41 14.93 3.28
CA THR A 53 8.71 15.07 1.84
C THR A 53 8.16 16.36 1.25
N SER A 54 8.95 17.05 0.44
CA SER A 54 8.54 18.31 -0.23
C SER A 54 7.47 18.14 -1.32
N LYS A 55 7.27 16.92 -1.81
CA LYS A 55 6.26 16.56 -2.80
C LYS A 55 5.08 15.90 -2.12
N GLU A 56 4.16 16.74 -1.66
CA GLU A 56 2.92 16.31 -1.01
C GLU A 56 2.07 15.40 -1.90
N MET A 57 1.36 14.48 -1.26
CA MET A 57 0.36 13.60 -1.86
C MET A 57 -0.99 13.80 -1.18
N HIS A 58 -2.03 13.92 -1.99
CA HIS A 58 -3.41 13.91 -1.52
C HIS A 58 -4.06 12.62 -2.02
N LEU A 59 -4.30 11.68 -1.12
CA LEU A 59 -4.93 10.40 -1.41
C LEU A 59 -6.24 10.30 -0.64
N ILE A 60 -7.23 9.66 -1.28
CA ILE A 60 -8.50 9.30 -0.65
C ILE A 60 -8.54 7.77 -0.56
N PHE A 61 -8.67 7.25 0.66
CA PHE A 61 -8.71 5.80 0.91
C PHE A 61 -10.15 5.27 0.85
N PHE A 62 -10.51 4.75 -0.32
CA PHE A 62 -11.62 3.81 -0.52
C PHE A 62 -11.09 2.37 -0.50
N VAL A 63 -11.99 1.39 -0.47
CA VAL A 63 -11.65 -0.04 -0.27
C VAL A 63 -10.56 -0.50 -1.25
N ASP A 64 -10.71 -0.26 -2.55
CA ASP A 64 -9.74 -0.72 -3.54
C ASP A 64 -8.37 -0.04 -3.37
N ALA A 65 -8.34 1.25 -3.01
CA ALA A 65 -7.09 1.96 -2.75
C ALA A 65 -6.34 1.36 -1.55
N MET A 66 -7.06 0.98 -0.49
CA MET A 66 -6.48 0.30 0.66
C MET A 66 -5.98 -1.09 0.31
N GLU A 67 -6.77 -1.85 -0.46
CA GLU A 67 -6.37 -3.18 -0.92
C GLU A 67 -5.12 -3.13 -1.81
N HIS A 68 -5.07 -2.21 -2.77
CA HIS A 68 -3.88 -1.98 -3.59
C HIS A 68 -2.68 -1.57 -2.75
N THR A 69 -2.86 -0.72 -1.74
CA THR A 69 -1.76 -0.32 -0.84
C THR A 69 -1.24 -1.50 -0.02
N CYS A 70 -2.12 -2.37 0.48
CA CYS A 70 -1.74 -3.61 1.16
C CYS A 70 -0.95 -4.55 0.24
N ARG A 71 -1.45 -4.78 -0.98
CA ARG A 71 -0.78 -5.61 -1.99
C ARG A 71 0.60 -5.07 -2.35
N LEU A 72 0.71 -3.76 -2.57
CA LEU A 72 1.99 -3.11 -2.89
C LEU A 72 2.97 -3.22 -1.72
N SER A 73 2.53 -2.93 -0.49
CA SER A 73 3.37 -3.03 0.69
C SER A 73 3.90 -4.45 0.89
N ARG A 74 3.06 -5.47 0.64
CA ARG A 74 3.47 -6.87 0.66
C ARG A 74 4.51 -7.22 -0.41
N ILE A 75 4.30 -6.77 -1.65
CA ILE A 75 5.25 -7.00 -2.75
C ILE A 75 6.60 -6.38 -2.41
N LEU A 76 6.62 -5.13 -1.91
CA LEU A 76 7.85 -4.42 -1.56
C LEU A 76 8.56 -5.02 -0.33
N ARG A 77 7.82 -5.55 0.66
CA ARG A 77 8.41 -6.21 1.83
C ARG A 77 9.15 -7.51 1.46
N SER A 78 8.71 -8.18 0.39
CA SER A 78 9.26 -9.46 -0.05
C SER A 78 10.69 -9.28 -0.59
N GLU A 79 11.61 -10.15 -0.19
CA GLU A 79 12.95 -10.15 -0.76
C GLU A 79 12.87 -10.35 -2.27
N ARG A 80 13.50 -9.44 -3.03
CA ARG A 80 13.46 -9.45 -4.50
C ARG A 80 12.04 -9.41 -5.08
N GLY A 81 11.09 -8.80 -4.35
CA GLY A 81 9.73 -8.62 -4.81
C GLY A 81 9.65 -7.70 -6.02
N ASN A 82 8.92 -8.13 -7.05
CA ASN A 82 8.69 -7.37 -8.28
C ASN A 82 7.19 -7.37 -8.58
N GLY A 83 6.70 -6.27 -9.16
CA GLY A 83 5.29 -6.15 -9.55
C GLY A 83 5.13 -5.28 -10.79
N LEU A 84 4.29 -5.73 -11.73
CA LEU A 84 3.87 -4.94 -12.89
C LEU A 84 2.50 -4.33 -12.59
N LEU A 85 2.44 -3.00 -12.48
CA LEU A 85 1.18 -2.29 -12.23
C LEU A 85 0.56 -1.86 -13.55
N VAL A 86 -0.50 -2.55 -13.96
CA VAL A 86 -1.27 -2.25 -15.17
C VAL A 86 -2.52 -1.47 -14.80
N GLY A 87 -2.85 -0.44 -15.59
CA GLY A 87 -4.07 0.35 -15.43
C GLY A 87 -3.99 1.65 -16.19
N VAL A 88 -5.11 2.36 -16.31
CA VAL A 88 -5.20 3.63 -17.02
C VAL A 88 -4.39 4.73 -16.30
N GLY A 89 -3.94 5.75 -17.02
CA GLY A 89 -3.31 6.94 -16.43
C GLY A 89 -4.22 7.58 -15.37
N GLY A 90 -3.64 8.16 -14.31
CA GLY A 90 -4.39 8.83 -13.26
C GLY A 90 -5.00 7.94 -12.16
N MET A 91 -4.98 6.61 -12.29
CA MET A 91 -5.56 5.69 -11.28
C MET A 91 -4.71 5.49 -10.01
N GLY A 92 -3.85 6.46 -9.66
CA GLY A 92 -3.09 6.43 -8.41
C GLY A 92 -1.91 5.44 -8.34
N LYS A 93 -1.61 4.64 -9.39
CA LYS A 93 -0.51 3.65 -9.39
C LYS A 93 0.80 4.18 -8.80
N GLN A 94 1.25 5.35 -9.26
CA GLN A 94 2.49 5.96 -8.76
C GLN A 94 2.37 6.45 -7.32
N SER A 95 1.25 7.08 -6.95
CA SER A 95 1.07 7.65 -5.61
C SER A 95 0.89 6.56 -4.54
N LEU A 96 0.15 5.48 -4.85
CA LEU A 96 0.01 4.33 -3.96
C LEU A 96 1.33 3.57 -3.81
N THR A 97 2.12 3.43 -4.89
CA THR A 97 3.46 2.82 -4.82
C THR A 97 4.41 3.64 -3.96
N ARG A 98 4.32 4.97 -4.06
CA ARG A 98 5.11 5.88 -3.24
C ARG A 98 4.75 5.77 -1.76
N LEU A 99 3.46 5.74 -1.44
CA LEU A 99 3.00 5.53 -0.06
C LEU A 99 3.42 4.15 0.48
N ALA A 100 3.23 3.08 -0.29
CA ALA A 100 3.66 1.73 0.10
C ALA A 100 5.18 1.64 0.33
N SER A 101 5.98 2.39 -0.45
CA SER A 101 7.42 2.50 -0.24
C SER A 101 7.72 3.20 1.08
N HIS A 102 7.03 4.30 1.39
CA HIS A 102 7.15 5.04 2.65
C HIS A 102 6.81 4.15 3.86
N ILE A 103 5.71 3.40 3.80
CA ILE A 103 5.30 2.44 4.83
C ILE A 103 6.41 1.44 5.15
N ASN A 104 7.14 0.99 4.13
CA ASN A 104 8.25 0.04 4.26
C ASN A 104 9.60 0.71 4.58
N GLY A 105 9.64 2.04 4.73
CA GLY A 105 10.88 2.79 4.96
C GLY A 105 11.82 2.83 3.74
N TYR A 106 11.29 2.61 2.54
CA TYR A 106 12.08 2.62 1.31
C TYR A 106 12.03 3.97 0.61
N LYS A 107 13.18 4.37 0.06
CA LYS A 107 13.27 5.56 -0.79
C LYS A 107 12.64 5.29 -2.15
N TYR A 108 11.59 6.03 -2.48
CA TYR A 108 10.95 5.95 -3.79
C TYR A 108 11.79 6.67 -4.86
N HIS A 109 12.10 5.96 -5.94
CA HIS A 109 12.77 6.51 -7.12
C HIS A 109 11.89 6.35 -8.36
N ALA A 110 11.47 7.46 -8.94
CA ALA A 110 10.92 7.47 -10.30
C ALA A 110 11.98 8.08 -11.23
N PRO A 111 12.36 7.41 -12.33
CA PRO A 111 13.16 8.05 -13.35
C PRO A 111 12.38 9.28 -13.87
N ILE A 112 13.09 10.39 -14.04
CA ILE A 112 12.52 11.61 -14.62
C ILE A 112 12.24 11.29 -16.08
N THR A 113 11.01 10.91 -16.40
CA THR A 113 10.55 10.97 -17.79
C THR A 113 10.37 12.45 -18.10
N MET A 114 11.37 13.07 -18.73
CA MET A 114 11.16 14.34 -19.41
C MET A 114 10.16 14.06 -20.53
N ALA A 115 8.91 14.41 -20.31
CA ALA A 115 7.99 14.65 -21.41
C ALA A 115 8.53 15.90 -22.12
N GLN A 116 9.23 15.67 -23.24
CA GLN A 116 9.44 16.69 -24.26
C GLN A 116 8.14 16.90 -25.03
#